data_AF-A0A940CBS3-F1
#
_entry.id   AF-A0A940CBS3-F1
#
_cell.length_a   1.000
_cell.length_b   1.000
_cell.length_c   1.000
_cell.angle_alpha   90.00
_cell.angle_beta   90.00
_cell.angle_gamma   90.00
#
_symmetry.space_group_name_H-M   'P 1'
#
loop_
_entity.id
_entity.type
_entity.pdbx_description
1 polymer ?
#
loop_
_entity_poly.entity_id
_entity_poly.type
_entity_poly.pdbx_seq_one_letter_code
_entity_poly.pdbx_strand_id
1 'polypeptide(L)'
;MMSIKKKTLRIPMNERLYGRKGCRVIAEKLLETGRIDGMTESQLSCEIFAHAYVFYNFRFVPKKLSETNLFKRVLRSASDGVDLEDGGDSLIRRIAYRMIWLMPAFPIN
;
A
#
# COMPACT_ATOMS: atom_id res chain seq x y z
N MET A 1 -22.56 11.25 19.10
CA MET A 1 -21.34 10.58 18.57
C MET A 1 -20.99 11.22 17.23
N MET A 2 -19.99 12.09 17.20
CA MET A 2 -19.44 12.60 15.94
C MET A 2 -18.75 11.45 15.22
N SER A 3 -19.28 11.03 14.08
CA SER A 3 -18.57 10.15 13.16
C SER A 3 -17.40 10.96 12.61
N ILE A 4 -16.21 10.76 13.15
CA ILE A 4 -14.97 11.30 12.58
C ILE A 4 -14.84 10.63 11.21
N LYS A 5 -15.17 11.37 10.14
CA LYS A 5 -14.88 10.92 8.78
C LYS A 5 -13.37 10.70 8.70
N LYS A 6 -12.95 9.45 8.54
CA LYS A 6 -11.55 9.13 8.26
C LYS A 6 -11.14 9.86 6.99
N LYS A 7 -10.00 10.56 7.00
CA LYS A 7 -9.43 11.06 5.75
C LYS A 7 -9.03 9.86 4.90
N THR A 8 -9.35 9.93 3.62
CA THR A 8 -8.87 9.00 2.63
C THR A 8 -8.04 9.76 1.62
N LEU A 9 -6.90 9.20 1.24
CA LEU A 9 -5.99 9.78 0.28
C LEU A 9 -5.69 8.78 -0.82
N ARG A 10 -5.92 9.19 -2.07
CA ARG A 10 -5.57 8.40 -3.25
C ARG A 10 -4.29 8.96 -3.88
N ILE A 11 -3.27 8.13 -4.02
CA ILE A 11 -2.02 8.46 -4.71
C ILE A 11 -2.03 7.76 -6.07
N PRO A 12 -1.87 8.49 -7.18
CA PRO A 12 -1.78 7.89 -8.50
C PRO A 12 -0.61 6.91 -8.59
N MET A 13 -0.87 5.74 -9.18
CA MET A 13 0.16 4.73 -9.39
C MET A 13 1.27 5.26 -10.31
N ASN A 14 2.53 5.05 -9.92
CA ASN A 14 3.68 5.38 -10.76
C ASN A 14 4.89 4.52 -10.38
N GLU A 15 5.89 4.47 -11.26
CA GLU A 15 7.07 3.60 -11.10
C GLU A 15 7.90 3.92 -9.85
N ARG A 16 7.86 5.16 -9.34
CA ARG A 16 8.59 5.52 -8.10
C ARG A 16 8.04 4.77 -6.89
N LEU A 17 6.75 4.41 -6.91
CA LEU A 17 6.10 3.64 -5.85
C LEU A 17 6.55 2.18 -5.82
N TYR A 18 7.24 1.73 -6.87
CA TYR A 18 7.83 0.40 -6.90
C TYR A 18 9.20 0.35 -6.19
N GLY A 19 9.84 1.51 -5.99
CA GLY A 19 11.06 1.63 -5.21
C GLY A 19 10.76 1.87 -3.74
N ARG A 20 11.28 1.02 -2.84
CA ARG A 20 11.15 1.19 -1.37
C ARG A 20 11.59 2.58 -0.89
N LYS A 21 12.65 3.15 -1.50
CA LYS A 21 13.11 4.52 -1.21
C LYS A 21 12.06 5.56 -1.61
N GLY A 22 11.41 5.38 -2.76
CA GLY A 22 10.33 6.25 -3.22
C GLY A 22 9.12 6.21 -2.28
N CYS A 23 8.74 5.01 -1.83
CA CYS A 23 7.66 4.84 -0.85
C CYS A 23 7.94 5.57 0.46
N ARG A 24 9.17 5.47 0.99
CA ARG A 24 9.58 6.17 2.22
C ARG A 24 9.51 7.69 2.07
N VAL A 25 10.06 8.24 0.99
CA VAL A 25 10.01 9.69 0.72
C VAL A 25 8.57 10.20 0.62
N ILE A 26 7.67 9.40 0.05
CA ILE A 26 6.25 9.77 -0.01
C ILE A 26 5.60 9.66 1.36
N ALA A 27 5.84 8.58 2.10
CA ALA A 27 5.32 8.38 3.45
C ALA A 27 5.74 9.51 4.40
N GLU A 28 7.02 9.91 4.38
CA GLU A 28 7.56 11.03 5.16
C GLU A 28 6.81 12.32 4.84
N LYS A 29 6.67 12.68 3.56
CA LYS A 29 5.91 13.86 3.13
C LYS A 29 4.45 13.84 3.57
N LEU A 30 3.80 12.67 3.58
CA LEU A 30 2.41 12.55 4.03
C LEU A 30 2.25 12.80 5.52
N LEU A 31 3.23 12.36 6.32
CA LEU A 31 3.27 12.62 7.76
C LEU A 31 3.58 14.09 8.05
N GLU A 32 4.59 14.66 7.39
CA GLU A 32 4.96 16.09 7.53
C GLU A 32 3.79 17.02 7.18
N THR A 33 3.00 16.65 6.18
CA THR A 33 1.85 17.45 5.73
C THR A 33 0.55 17.18 6.50
N GLY A 34 0.54 16.24 7.45
CA GLY A 34 -0.65 15.87 8.22
C GLY A 34 -1.81 15.34 7.35
N ARG A 35 -1.48 14.78 6.19
CA ARG A 35 -2.47 14.26 5.23
C ARG A 35 -3.05 12.91 5.62
N ILE A 36 -2.31 12.14 6.43
CA ILE A 36 -2.74 10.89 7.05
C ILE A 36 -2.30 10.89 8.51
N ASP A 37 -3.22 10.55 9.42
CA ASP A 37 -2.97 10.49 10.85
C ASP A 37 -3.03 9.03 11.36
N GLY A 38 -2.37 8.74 12.49
CA GLY A 38 -2.49 7.44 13.17
C GLY A 38 -1.75 6.27 12.49
N MET A 39 -0.82 6.55 11.59
CA MET A 39 0.08 5.57 10.98
C MET A 39 1.55 5.98 11.14
N THR A 40 2.44 5.00 11.25
CA THR A 40 3.88 5.26 11.20
C THR A 40 4.38 5.33 9.76
N GLU A 41 5.54 5.97 9.55
CA GLU A 41 6.20 6.02 8.23
C GLU A 41 6.40 4.61 7.65
N SER A 42 6.79 3.65 8.51
CA SER A 42 6.94 2.25 8.10
C SER A 42 5.63 1.62 7.64
N GLN A 43 4.51 1.92 8.29
CA GLN A 43 3.20 1.39 7.90
C GLN A 43 2.77 1.96 6.56
N LEU A 44 2.89 3.28 6.39
CA LEU A 44 2.59 3.97 5.13
C LEU A 44 3.48 3.46 3.99
N SER A 45 4.78 3.35 4.22
CA SER A 45 5.73 2.84 3.23
C SER A 45 5.38 1.42 2.77
N CYS A 46 5.01 0.54 3.71
CA CYS A 46 4.61 -0.83 3.38
C CYS A 46 3.32 -0.85 2.57
N GLU A 47 2.33 -0.04 2.94
CA GLU A 47 1.05 0.04 2.24
C GLU A 47 1.21 0.57 0.82
N ILE A 48 1.92 1.68 0.64
CA ILE A 48 2.25 2.26 -0.67
C ILE A 48 2.96 1.22 -1.56
N PHE A 49 4.00 0.57 -1.02
CA PHE A 49 4.73 -0.46 -1.76
C PHE A 49 3.84 -1.66 -2.08
N ALA A 50 2.98 -2.10 -1.17
CA ALA A 50 2.13 -3.26 -1.40
C ALA A 50 1.14 -3.03 -2.54
N HIS A 51 0.54 -1.85 -2.61
CA HIS A 51 -0.33 -1.47 -3.72
C HIS A 51 0.45 -1.46 -5.04
N ALA A 52 1.61 -0.80 -5.08
CA ALA A 52 2.45 -0.78 -6.29
C ALA A 52 2.94 -2.17 -6.69
N TYR A 53 3.35 -2.98 -5.71
CA TYR A 53 3.84 -4.33 -5.94
C TYR A 53 2.79 -5.21 -6.58
N VAL A 54 1.58 -5.21 -6.01
CA VAL A 54 0.46 -5.96 -6.55
C VAL A 54 0.09 -5.45 -7.95
N PHE A 55 0.05 -4.14 -8.16
CA PHE A 55 -0.24 -3.56 -9.48
C PHE A 55 0.75 -4.03 -10.57
N TYR A 56 2.06 -3.94 -10.32
CA TYR A 56 3.08 -4.27 -11.33
C TYR A 56 3.37 -5.78 -11.44
N ASN A 57 3.17 -6.56 -10.37
CA ASN A 57 3.61 -7.97 -10.31
C ASN A 57 2.47 -8.97 -10.25
N PHE A 58 1.22 -8.53 -10.41
CA PHE A 58 0.06 -9.43 -10.39
C PHE A 58 0.26 -10.69 -11.24
N ARG A 59 0.85 -10.55 -12.44
CA ARG A 59 1.17 -11.65 -13.37
C ARG A 59 2.20 -12.67 -12.86
N PHE A 60 3.02 -12.29 -11.87
CA PHE A 60 4.09 -13.12 -11.30
C PHE A 60 3.74 -13.67 -9.91
N VAL A 61 2.62 -13.23 -9.32
CA VAL A 61 2.20 -13.74 -8.02
C VAL A 61 1.77 -15.21 -8.15
N PRO A 62 2.26 -16.12 -7.28
CA PRO A 62 1.88 -17.52 -7.33
C PRO A 62 0.35 -17.68 -7.31
N LYS A 63 -0.18 -18.54 -8.19
CA LYS A 63 -1.62 -18.74 -8.38
C LYS A 63 -2.36 -19.00 -7.05
N LYS A 64 -1.74 -19.80 -6.16
CA LYS A 64 -2.26 -20.08 -4.80
C LYS A 64 -2.48 -18.82 -3.96
N LEU A 65 -1.59 -17.83 -4.06
CA LEU A 65 -1.71 -16.55 -3.34
C LEU A 65 -2.77 -15.66 -3.99
N SER A 66 -2.85 -15.69 -5.33
CA SER A 66 -3.79 -14.90 -6.13
C SER A 66 -5.27 -15.24 -5.88
N GLU A 67 -5.54 -16.48 -5.46
CA GLU A 67 -6.89 -16.96 -5.18
C GLU A 67 -7.42 -16.53 -3.81
N THR A 68 -6.53 -16.06 -2.91
CA THR A 68 -6.93 -15.64 -1.56
C THR A 68 -7.78 -14.36 -1.57
N ASN A 69 -8.79 -14.30 -0.70
CA ASN A 69 -9.67 -13.14 -0.57
C ASN A 69 -8.90 -11.86 -0.17
N LEU A 70 -7.84 -12.02 0.62
CA LEU A 70 -6.95 -10.93 1.01
C LEU A 70 -6.25 -10.32 -0.22
N PHE A 71 -5.66 -11.16 -1.06
CA PHE A 71 -4.97 -10.71 -2.27
C PHE A 71 -5.94 -10.06 -3.27
N LYS A 72 -7.13 -10.63 -3.47
CA LYS A 72 -8.18 -10.02 -4.32
C LYS A 72 -8.62 -8.64 -3.83
N ARG A 73 -8.72 -8.46 -2.50
CA ARG A 73 -9.03 -7.15 -1.90
C ARG A 73 -7.89 -6.15 -2.10
N VAL A 74 -6.65 -6.55 -1.86
CA VAL A 74 -5.48 -5.69 -2.11
C VAL A 74 -5.37 -5.34 -3.59
N LEU A 75 -5.62 -6.30 -4.50
CA LEU A 75 -5.63 -6.05 -5.94
C LEU A 75 -6.68 -5.02 -6.34
N ARG A 76 -7.92 -5.17 -5.86
CA ARG A 76 -8.99 -4.20 -6.13
C ARG A 76 -8.61 -2.80 -5.62
N SER A 77 -7.95 -2.70 -4.48
CA SER A 77 -7.47 -1.43 -3.95
C SER A 77 -6.26 -0.89 -4.72
N ALA A 78 -5.42 -1.77 -5.28
CA ALA A 78 -4.23 -1.40 -6.04
C ALA A 78 -4.53 -0.98 -7.50
N SER A 79 -5.55 -1.56 -8.13
CA SER A 79 -5.93 -1.25 -9.52
C SER A 79 -6.35 0.22 -9.71
N ASP A 80 -6.81 0.86 -8.64
CA ASP A 80 -7.21 2.26 -8.62
C ASP A 80 -6.07 3.19 -8.17
N GLY A 81 -4.93 2.68 -7.72
CA GLY A 81 -3.84 3.48 -7.16
C GLY A 81 -3.48 3.05 -5.74
N VAL A 82 -2.90 3.97 -4.96
CA VAL A 82 -2.70 3.73 -3.53
C VAL A 82 -3.77 4.46 -2.76
N ASP A 83 -4.72 3.72 -2.22
CA ASP A 83 -5.71 4.23 -1.29
C ASP A 83 -5.17 4.11 0.14
N LEU A 84 -5.06 5.23 0.84
CA LEU A 84 -4.65 5.32 2.25
C LEU A 84 -5.81 5.83 3.08
N GLU A 85 -5.98 5.31 4.29
CA GLU A 85 -6.98 5.77 5.26
C GLU A 85 -6.36 6.15 6.59
N ASP A 86 -6.94 7.14 7.28
CA ASP A 86 -6.56 7.47 8.66
C ASP A 86 -6.67 6.27 9.60
N GLY A 87 -5.68 6.18 10.49
CA GLY A 87 -5.53 5.05 11.40
C GLY A 87 -5.19 3.75 10.69
N GLY A 88 -4.87 3.80 9.40
CA GLY A 88 -4.45 2.71 8.55
C GLY A 88 -5.41 1.53 8.48
N ASP A 89 -4.89 0.48 7.89
CA ASP A 89 -5.65 -0.70 7.58
C ASP A 89 -5.84 -1.68 8.75
N SER A 90 -6.72 -2.67 8.58
CA SER A 90 -6.87 -3.77 9.55
C SER A 90 -5.53 -4.50 9.80
N LEU A 91 -5.34 -5.06 11.00
CA LEU A 91 -4.10 -5.75 11.38
C LEU A 91 -3.67 -6.81 10.35
N ILE A 92 -4.64 -7.55 9.79
CA ILE A 92 -4.41 -8.56 8.77
C ILE A 92 -3.83 -7.94 7.49
N ARG A 93 -4.38 -6.81 7.01
CA ARG A 93 -3.86 -6.09 5.84
C ARG A 93 -2.46 -5.52 6.11
N ARG A 94 -2.21 -4.97 7.30
CA ARG A 94 -0.88 -4.48 7.70
C ARG A 94 0.18 -5.59 7.70
N ILE A 95 -0.16 -6.77 8.20
CA ILE A 95 0.72 -7.95 8.13
C ILE A 95 0.98 -8.31 6.67
N ALA A 96 -0.07 -8.34 5.83
CA ALA A 96 0.07 -8.61 4.40
C ALA A 96 1.03 -7.63 3.71
N TYR A 97 0.88 -6.33 3.98
CA TYR A 97 1.77 -5.30 3.44
C TYR A 97 3.21 -5.47 3.87
N ARG A 98 3.42 -5.84 5.14
CA ARG A 98 4.75 -6.13 5.66
C ARG A 98 5.37 -7.36 5.01
N MET A 99 4.58 -8.40 4.74
CA MET A 99 5.04 -9.59 4.01
C MET A 99 5.40 -9.23 2.56
N ILE A 100 4.57 -8.41 1.89
CA ILE A 100 4.85 -7.93 0.54
C ILE A 100 6.12 -7.07 0.52
N TRP A 101 6.32 -6.21 1.53
CA TRP A 101 7.54 -5.41 1.66
C TRP A 101 8.83 -6.22 1.69
N LEU A 102 8.80 -7.49 2.10
CA LEU A 102 9.95 -8.39 2.11
C LEU A 102 10.16 -9.13 0.78
N MET A 103 9.20 -9.07 -0.15
CA MET A 103 9.33 -9.75 -1.45
C MET A 103 10.37 -9.08 -2.35
N PRO A 104 11.08 -9.83 -3.21
CA PRO A 104 11.98 -9.24 -4.19
C PRO A 104 11.19 -8.32 -5.12
N ALA A 105 11.72 -7.12 -5.36
CA ALA A 105 11.18 -6.23 -6.37
C ALA A 105 11.75 -6.67 -7.73
N PHE A 106 10.87 -6.97 -8.69
CA PHE A 106 11.23 -7.37 -10.05
C PHE A 106 11.31 -6.15 -10.96
N PRO A 107 12.27 -6.08 -11.90
CA PRO A 107 12.30 -4.99 -12.86
C PRO A 107 10.96 -4.86 -13.58
N ILE A 108 10.44 -3.64 -13.65
CA ILE A 108 9.24 -3.32 -14.42
C ILE A 108 9.68 -3.35 -15.89
N ASN A 109 9.24 -4.37 -16.63
CA ASN A 109 9.33 -4.42 -18.10
C ASN A 109 8.22 -3.61 -18.74
#